data_AF-A0A2V5N8K9-F1
#
_entry.id   AF-A0A2V5N8K9-F1
#
_cell.length_a   1.000
_cell.length_b   1.000
_cell.length_c   1.000
_cell.angle_alpha   90.00
_cell.angle_beta   90.00
_cell.angle_gamma   90.00
#
_symmetry.space_group_name_H-M   'P 1'
#
loop_
_entity.id
_entity.type
_entity.pdbx_description
1 polymer ?
#
loop_
_entity_poly.entity_id
_entity_poly.type
_entity_poly.pdbx_seq_one_letter_code
_entity_poly.pdbx_strand_id
1 'polypeptide(L)' 'MSFDEFQNQSRLYVIGALEPEELEAFEQARRDFGQKAEDFIGECYSMHEAFALSLRPAKSSDALKDRLMSMVRNRQKT' A
#
# COMPACT_ATOMS: atom_id res chain seq x y z
N MET A 1 0.84 -14.10 -16.61
CA MET A 1 1.07 -14.81 -15.34
C MET A 1 -0.15 -15.62 -14.97
N SER A 2 0.00 -16.66 -14.16
CA SER A 2 -1.10 -17.36 -13.52
C SER A 2 -1.74 -16.50 -12.42
N PHE A 3 -2.94 -16.88 -11.98
CA PHE A 3 -3.61 -16.14 -10.90
C PHE A 3 -2.87 -16.30 -9.56
N ASP A 4 -2.27 -17.45 -9.27
CA ASP A 4 -1.49 -17.67 -8.04
C ASP A 4 -0.23 -16.77 -7.99
N GLU A 5 0.46 -16.61 -9.12
CA GLU A 5 1.58 -15.66 -9.24
C GLU A 5 1.10 -14.23 -9.02
N PHE A 6 -0.03 -13.86 -9.62
CA PHE A 6 -0.67 -12.56 -9.42
C PHE A 6 -1.03 -12.31 -7.95
N GLN A 7 -1.55 -13.32 -7.25
CA GLN A 7 -1.88 -13.22 -5.83
C GLN A 7 -0.63 -12.98 -4.97
N ASN A 8 0.48 -13.63 -5.28
CA ASN A 8 1.75 -13.41 -4.59
C ASN A 8 2.28 -11.99 -4.84
N GLN A 9 2.29 -11.53 -6.10
CA GLN A 9 2.71 -10.17 -6.44
C GLN A 9 1.76 -9.10 -5.86
N SER A 10 0.46 -9.37 -5.76
CA SER A 10 -0.51 -8.46 -5.12
C SER A 10 -0.16 -8.16 -3.67
N ARG A 11 0.34 -9.16 -2.93
CA ARG A 11 0.78 -8.99 -1.54
C ARG A 11 1.98 -8.04 -1.44
N LEU A 12 2.92 -8.14 -2.38
CA LEU A 12 4.08 -7.24 -2.47
C LEU A 12 3.68 -5.84 -2.93
N TYR A 13 2.78 -5.76 -3.92
CA TYR A 13 2.27 -4.51 -4.47
C TYR A 13 1.60 -3.64 -3.38
N VAL A 14 0.70 -4.24 -2.60
CA VAL A 14 -0.07 -3.54 -1.56
C VAL A 14 0.82 -2.89 -0.49
N ILE A 15 1.96 -3.51 -0.19
CA ILE A 15 2.92 -3.00 0.80
C ILE A 15 4.02 -2.13 0.16
N GLY A 16 3.96 -1.89 -1.15
CA GLY A 16 4.95 -1.10 -1.90
C GLY A 16 6.31 -1.78 -2.07
N ALA A 17 6.35 -3.12 -2.05
CA ALA A 17 7.57 -3.94 -2.16
C ALA A 17 7.63 -4.75 -3.47
N LEU A 18 6.74 -4.49 -4.43
CA LEU A 18 6.84 -5.07 -5.77
C LEU A 18 7.95 -4.34 -6.55
N GLU A 19 8.83 -5.10 -7.21
CA GLU A 19 9.94 -4.50 -7.96
C GLU A 19 9.43 -3.75 -9.21
N PRO A 20 10.08 -2.65 -9.62
CA PRO A 20 9.65 -1.87 -10.78
C PRO A 20 9.55 -2.68 -12.07
N GLU A 21 10.44 -3.65 -12.28
CA GLU A 21 10.49 -4.51 -13.46
C GLU A 21 9.30 -5.50 -13.51
N GLU A 22 8.69 -5.81 -12.36
CA GLU A 22 7.54 -6.70 -12.25
C GLU A 22 6.21 -5.96 -12.42
N LEU A 23 6.21 -4.63 -12.25
CA LEU A 23 5.01 -3.81 -12.19
C LEU A 23 4.20 -3.84 -13.50
N GLU A 24 4.87 -3.80 -14.66
CA GLU A 24 4.19 -3.78 -15.96
C GLU A 24 3.42 -5.09 -16.20
N ALA A 25 4.06 -6.23 -15.94
CA ALA A 25 3.42 -7.54 -16.06
C ALA A 25 2.26 -7.69 -15.07
N PHE A 26 2.43 -7.20 -13.84
CA PHE A 26 1.40 -7.19 -12.82
C PHE A 26 0.18 -6.35 -13.22
N GLU A 27 0.38 -5.13 -13.73
CA GLU A 27 -0.70 -4.26 -14.18
C GLU A 27 -1.46 -4.86 -15.37
N GLN A 28 -0.76 -5.51 -16.30
CA GLN A 28 -1.40 -6.22 -17.39
C GLN A 28 -2.28 -7.36 -16.87
N ALA A 29 -1.75 -8.18 -15.96
CA ALA A 29 -2.51 -9.27 -15.35
C ALA A 29 -3.70 -8.78 -14.52
N ARG A 30 -3.56 -7.65 -13.81
CA ARG A 30 -4.65 -6.99 -13.10
C ARG A 30 -5.80 -6.64 -14.05
N ARG A 31 -5.48 -6.11 -15.23
CA ARG A 31 -6.47 -5.82 -16.29
C ARG A 31 -7.09 -7.10 -16.85
N ASP A 32 -6.28 -8.13 -17.11
CA ASP A 32 -6.74 -9.40 -17.70
C ASP A 32 -7.67 -10.18 -16.76
N PHE A 33 -7.37 -10.19 -15.46
CA PHE A 33 -8.20 -10.85 -14.45
C PHE A 33 -9.41 -10.01 -14.01
N GLY A 34 -9.39 -8.70 -14.27
CA GLY A 34 -10.51 -7.79 -14.04
C GLY A 34 -10.97 -7.76 -12.58
N GLN A 35 -12.29 -7.85 -12.35
CA GLN A 35 -12.87 -7.71 -11.01
C GLN A 35 -12.29 -8.70 -9.99
N LYS A 36 -11.98 -9.92 -10.41
CA LYS A 36 -11.38 -10.93 -9.53
C LYS A 36 -10.02 -10.49 -8.98
N ALA A 37 -9.24 -9.76 -9.78
CA ALA A 37 -7.98 -9.18 -9.32
C ALA A 37 -8.21 -8.02 -8.33
N GLU A 38 -9.16 -7.13 -8.63
CA GLU A 38 -9.51 -6.01 -7.74
C GLU A 38 -10.02 -6.50 -6.38
N ASP A 39 -10.87 -7.53 -6.36
CA ASP A 39 -11.38 -8.13 -5.13
C ASP A 39 -10.23 -8.65 -4.25
N PHE A 40 -9.28 -9.38 -4.86
CA PHE A 40 -8.13 -9.93 -4.14
C PHE A 40 -7.14 -8.85 -3.67
N ILE A 41 -6.91 -7.81 -4.47
CA ILE A 41 -6.11 -6.65 -4.05
C ILE A 41 -6.79 -5.95 -2.87
N GLY A 42 -8.12 -5.81 -2.89
CA GLY A 42 -8.91 -5.28 -1.79
C GLY A 42 -8.77 -6.08 -0.51
N GLU A 43 -8.81 -7.42 -0.59
CA GLU A 43 -8.53 -8.31 0.55
C GLU A 43 -7.12 -8.09 1.12
N CYS A 44 -6.12 -7.95 0.25
CA CYS A 44 -4.75 -7.67 0.66
C CYS A 44 -4.64 -6.32 1.40
N TYR A 45 -5.28 -5.26 0.90
CA TYR A 45 -5.31 -3.96 1.58
C TYR A 45 -6.00 -4.04 2.95
N SER A 46 -7.13 -4.74 3.04
CA SER A 46 -7.86 -4.93 4.31
C SER A 46 -7.01 -5.65 5.34
N MET A 47 -6.30 -6.71 4.94
CA MET A 47 -5.37 -7.42 5.84
C MET A 47 -4.19 -6.54 6.27
N HIS A 48 -3.62 -5.77 5.35
CA HIS A 48 -2.52 -4.86 5.65
C HIS A 48 -2.94 -3.76 6.64
N GLU A 49 -4.13 -3.17 6.46
CA GLU A 49 -4.69 -2.19 7.37
C GLU A 49 -4.95 -2.79 8.76
N ALA A 50 -5.59 -3.96 8.83
CA ALA A 50 -5.84 -4.67 10.08
C ALA A 50 -4.53 -4.97 10.82
N PHE A 51 -3.50 -5.38 10.08
CA PHE A 51 -2.16 -5.61 10.64
C PHE A 51 -1.56 -4.31 11.17
N ALA A 52 -1.57 -3.22 10.40
CA ALA A 52 -1.04 -1.92 10.80
C ALA A 52 -1.71 -1.38 12.09
N LEU A 53 -3.03 -1.59 12.24
CA LEU A 53 -3.78 -1.22 13.44
C LEU A 53 -3.46 -2.12 14.66
N SER A 54 -3.07 -3.37 14.43
CA SER A 54 -2.66 -4.29 15.49
C SER A 54 -1.26 -4.01 16.05
N LEU A 55 -0.44 -3.27 15.29
CA LEU A 55 0.91 -2.90 15.73
C LEU A 55 0.81 -1.92 16.90
N ARG A 56 1.60 -2.18 17.95
CA ARG A 56 1.77 -1.19 19.02
C ARG A 56 2.34 0.09 18.39
N PRO A 57 1.72 1.27 18.64
CA PRO A 57 2.27 2.52 18.15
C PRO A 57 3.73 2.64 18.58
N ALA A 58 4.62 2.90 17.62
CA ALA A 58 5.96 3.35 17.97
C ALA A 58 5.83 4.61 18.85
N LYS A 59 6.72 4.78 19.83
CA LYS A 59 6.71 5.99 20.67
C LYS A 59 6.70 7.22 19.75
N SER A 60 5.63 7.99 19.84
CA SER A 60 5.48 9.27 19.16
C SER A 60 6.70 10.14 19.45
N SER A 61 7.41 10.59 18.41
CA SER A 61 8.40 11.64 18.55
C SER A 61 7.69 12.99 18.45
N ASP A 62 7.58 13.69 19.58
CA ASP A 62 6.92 14.99 19.65
C ASP A 62 7.58 16.01 18.72
N ALA A 63 8.91 15.94 18.56
CA ALA A 63 9.66 16.77 17.62
C ALA A 63 9.27 16.50 16.15
N LEU A 64 9.01 15.23 15.79
CA LEU A 64 8.58 14.88 14.44
C LEU A 64 7.15 15.40 14.17
N LYS A 65 6.27 15.28 15.17
CA LYS A 65 4.90 15.79 15.12
C LYS A 65 4.87 17.31 14.94
N ASP A 66 5.65 18.05 15.73
CA ASP A 66 5.71 19.51 15.64
C ASP A 66 6.23 19.97 14.27
N ARG A 67 7.23 19.27 13.73
CA ARG A 67 7.74 19.54 12.38
C ARG A 67 6.68 19.30 11.31
N LEU A 68 5.97 18.18 11.36
CA LEU A 68 4.87 17.87 10.43
C LEU A 68 3.76 18.92 10.50
N MET A 69 3.32 19.29 11.70
CA MET A 69 2.27 20.29 11.90
C MET A 69 2.70 21.67 11.38
N SER A 70 3.98 22.02 11.48
CA SER A 70 4.51 23.25 10.90
C SER A 70 4.44 23.27 9.37
N MET A 71 4.74 22.14 8.72
CA MET A 71 4.67 22.01 7.25
C MET A 71 3.23 22.13 6.75
N VAL A 72 2.27 21.52 7.44
CA VAL A 72 0.84 21.61 7.08
C VAL A 72 0.33 23.05 7.22
N ARG A 73 0.67 23.74 8.32
CA ARG A 73 0.28 25.14 8.54
C ARG A 73 0.87 26.08 7.50
N ASN A 74 2.12 25.86 7.08
CA ASN A 74 2.76 26.69 6.07
C ASN A 74 2.14 26.47 4.68
N ARG A 75 1.70 25.25 4.37
CA ARG A 75 0.99 24.92 3.12
C ARG A 75 -0.39 25.59 3.02
N GLN A 76 -1.08 25.83 4.14
CA GLN A 76 -2.37 26.53 4.17
C GLN A 76 -2.25 28.06 4.04
N LYS A 77 -1.04 28.62 4.14
CA LYS A 77 -0.77 30.05 3.99
C LYS A 77 -0.35 30.44 2.58
N THR A 78 -0.26 29.47 1.67
CA THR A 78 0.06 29.66 0.24
C THR A 78 -1.17 29.35 -0.57
#